data_AF-A0A398B592-F1
#
_entry.id   AF-A0A398B592-F1
#
_cell.length_a   1.000
_cell.length_b   1.000
_cell.length_c   1.000
_cell.angle_alpha   90.00
_cell.angle_beta   90.00
_cell.angle_gamma   90.00
#
_symmetry.space_group_name_H-M   'P 1'
#
loop_
_entity.id
_entity.type
_entity.pdbx_description
1 polymer ?
#
loop_
_entity_poly.entity_id
_entity_poly.type
_entity_poly.pdbx_seq_one_letter_code
_entity_poly.pdbx_strand_id
1 'polypeptide(L)'
;MYINGNIALRRGGDISMNKVLKSLAVILLVLPLVFSFASTSQVQAASTKVAYVDITSGVLNVRSGASTTHTIVGSLKDNAKVTVYSVTKSGWAEINYKSQKRYVSNQYLRYYHKMSEKEAKKITDRVIKIQNSLKGSYTKQQIYSILSPGFTDAFIEKLYKYDLMLWEIKSGKRLYGWRGTDFPAYMIMYGITWDKNERIKYKIPAPKITYYKKNGQEYLIVSQKYPADELYENVEQKIYLSKTNSKAYWKVYHTSW
;
A
#
# COMPACT_ATOMS: atom_id res chain seq x y z
N MET A 1 -42.08 39.34 -69.24
CA MET A 1 -41.59 40.32 -68.26
C MET A 1 -40.06 40.32 -68.36
N TYR A 2 -39.52 41.32 -69.08
CA TYR A 2 -38.23 42.03 -68.88
C TYR A 2 -37.39 41.54 -67.66
N ILE A 3 -36.07 41.29 -67.66
CA ILE A 3 -34.91 42.01 -68.26
C ILE A 3 -33.64 41.13 -68.29
N ASN A 4 -32.90 41.26 -69.40
CA ASN A 4 -31.43 41.27 -69.66
C ASN A 4 -30.38 40.62 -68.73
N GLY A 5 -29.42 39.96 -69.41
CA GLY A 5 -28.04 39.79 -68.96
C GLY A 5 -27.14 38.95 -69.88
N ASN A 6 -26.87 39.41 -71.12
CA ASN A 6 -25.71 39.00 -71.93
C ASN A 6 -24.41 39.36 -71.15
N ILE A 7 -23.26 38.67 -71.24
CA ILE A 7 -22.32 38.61 -72.37
C ILE A 7 -21.32 37.47 -72.10
N ALA A 8 -20.95 36.76 -73.16
CA ALA A 8 -19.96 35.69 -73.20
C ALA A 8 -18.57 36.16 -73.69
N LEU A 9 -17.61 35.23 -73.60
CA LEU A 9 -16.29 35.12 -74.27
C LEU A 9 -15.11 35.73 -73.48
N ARG A 10 -13.89 35.16 -73.41
CA ARG A 10 -13.17 34.32 -74.38
C ARG A 10 -11.89 33.72 -73.77
N ARG A 11 -11.45 32.58 -74.33
CA ARG A 11 -10.16 31.87 -74.26
C ARG A 11 -8.89 32.63 -73.82
N GLY A 12 -8.01 31.90 -73.12
CA GLY A 12 -6.62 31.73 -73.54
C GLY A 12 -5.53 32.01 -72.49
N GLY A 13 -4.84 30.95 -72.06
CA GLY A 13 -3.64 31.06 -71.22
C GLY A 13 -3.09 29.69 -70.81
N ASP A 14 -2.62 28.90 -71.78
CA ASP A 14 -1.93 27.62 -71.54
C ASP A 14 -0.62 27.86 -70.76
N ILE A 15 -0.61 27.56 -69.47
CA ILE A 15 0.62 27.49 -68.68
C ILE A 15 1.27 26.14 -68.98
N SER A 16 2.34 26.17 -69.77
CA SER A 16 3.05 24.95 -70.17
C SER A 16 3.60 24.20 -68.95
N MET A 17 3.30 22.90 -68.90
CA MET A 17 3.62 21.95 -67.82
C MET A 17 5.13 21.84 -67.50
N ASN A 18 6.00 22.37 -68.38
CA ASN A 18 7.44 22.39 -68.21
C ASN A 18 7.96 23.46 -67.22
N LYS A 19 7.14 24.46 -66.84
CA LYS A 19 7.51 25.41 -65.76
C LYS A 19 7.24 24.85 -64.36
N VAL A 20 6.23 23.98 -64.20
CA VAL A 20 5.87 23.40 -62.90
C VAL A 20 6.86 22.30 -62.48
N LEU A 21 7.37 21.51 -63.43
CA LEU A 21 8.38 20.47 -63.13
C LEU A 21 9.75 21.03 -62.71
N LYS A 22 10.16 22.22 -63.18
CA LYS A 22 11.44 22.82 -62.75
C LYS A 22 11.39 23.41 -61.33
N SER A 23 10.21 23.80 -60.84
CA SER A 23 10.04 24.28 -59.45
C SER A 23 9.91 23.16 -58.42
N LEU A 24 9.58 21.94 -58.81
CA LEU A 24 9.50 20.79 -57.89
C LEU A 24 10.87 20.16 -57.59
N ALA A 25 11.84 20.28 -58.50
CA ALA A 25 13.18 19.72 -58.31
C ALA A 25 14.07 20.50 -57.33
N VAL A 26 13.77 21.78 -57.06
CA VAL A 26 14.60 22.63 -56.17
C VAL A 26 14.14 22.54 -54.71
N ILE A 27 12.88 22.19 -54.44
CA ILE A 27 12.35 22.06 -53.07
C ILE A 27 12.77 20.73 -52.40
N LEU A 28 13.14 19.72 -53.19
CA LEU A 28 13.58 18.41 -52.66
C LEU A 28 15.06 18.35 -52.25
N LEU A 29 15.85 19.40 -52.47
CA LEU A 29 17.31 19.39 -52.22
C LEU A 29 17.79 20.28 -51.07
N VAL A 30 16.91 21.04 -50.40
CA VAL A 30 17.30 21.94 -49.28
C VAL A 30 16.77 21.47 -47.91
N LEU A 31 16.08 20.32 -47.85
CA LEU A 31 15.50 19.80 -46.60
C LEU A 31 16.26 18.62 -45.94
N PRO A 32 17.61 18.60 -45.96
CA PRO A 32 18.32 17.86 -44.90
C PRO A 32 19.51 18.66 -44.37
N LEU A 33 19.31 19.80 -43.71
CA LEU A 33 20.45 20.49 -43.04
C LEU A 33 20.20 21.12 -41.67
N VAL A 34 19.00 21.07 -41.11
CA VAL A 34 18.76 21.60 -39.75
C VAL A 34 17.78 20.72 -38.97
N PHE A 35 18.08 19.44 -38.83
CA PHE A 35 17.48 18.64 -37.76
C PHE A 35 18.50 17.69 -37.14
N SER A 36 19.64 18.26 -36.73
CA SER A 36 20.37 17.74 -35.58
C SER A 36 19.51 17.99 -34.35
N PHE A 37 18.47 17.18 -34.14
CA PHE A 37 17.89 17.01 -32.81
C PHE A 37 19.03 16.46 -31.95
N ALA A 38 19.72 17.37 -31.26
CA ALA A 38 20.48 17.01 -30.08
C ALA A 38 19.52 16.21 -29.20
N SER A 39 19.74 14.90 -29.13
CA SER A 39 19.05 14.04 -28.19
C SER A 39 19.54 14.45 -26.81
N THR A 40 18.97 15.53 -26.28
CA THR A 40 19.09 15.84 -24.87
C THR A 40 18.46 14.66 -24.16
N SER A 41 19.32 13.75 -23.71
CA SER A 41 18.92 12.70 -22.79
C SER A 41 18.41 13.44 -21.57
N GLN A 42 17.10 13.64 -21.48
CA GLN A 42 16.47 14.04 -20.23
C GLN A 42 16.90 12.97 -19.24
N VAL A 43 17.83 13.32 -18.35
CA VAL A 43 18.18 12.46 -17.22
C VAL A 43 16.94 12.43 -16.36
N GLN A 44 16.07 11.46 -16.64
CA GLN A 44 14.91 11.17 -15.81
C GLN A 44 15.47 10.87 -14.43
N ALA A 45 15.32 11.83 -13.50
CA ALA A 45 15.81 11.68 -12.15
C ALA A 45 15.26 10.35 -11.61
N ALA A 46 16.17 9.42 -11.30
CA ALA A 46 15.79 8.11 -10.79
C ALA A 46 14.99 8.32 -9.50
N SER A 47 13.73 7.90 -9.50
CA SER A 47 12.87 8.03 -8.33
C SER A 47 13.39 7.13 -7.21
N THR A 48 14.02 7.74 -6.21
CA THR A 48 14.49 7.03 -5.02
C THR A 48 13.35 6.76 -4.04
N LYS A 49 13.38 5.62 -3.38
CA LYS A 49 12.42 5.25 -2.32
C LYS A 49 13.10 5.27 -0.97
N VAL A 50 12.40 5.76 0.07
CA VAL A 50 12.85 5.60 1.45
C VAL A 50 12.33 4.26 1.97
N ALA A 51 13.22 3.47 2.55
CA ALA A 51 12.88 2.23 3.25
C ALA A 51 13.51 2.20 4.64
N TYR A 52 13.06 1.26 5.45
CA TYR A 52 13.59 1.02 6.79
C TYR A 52 13.94 -0.45 6.92
N VAL A 53 15.06 -0.74 7.57
CA VAL A 53 15.41 -2.11 7.95
C VAL A 53 14.37 -2.65 8.91
N ASP A 54 13.96 -3.89 8.68
CA ASP A 54 12.94 -4.61 9.45
C ASP A 54 13.41 -6.05 9.73
N ILE A 55 14.14 -6.19 10.84
CA ILE A 55 14.73 -7.45 11.33
C ILE A 55 14.39 -7.63 12.82
N THR A 56 14.15 -8.88 13.23
CA THR A 56 13.80 -9.19 14.63
C THR A 56 15.01 -9.22 15.56
N SER A 57 16.19 -9.56 15.04
CA SER A 57 17.45 -9.61 15.79
C SER A 57 18.65 -9.49 14.85
N GLY A 58 19.81 -9.17 15.43
CA GLY A 58 21.08 -9.09 14.70
C GLY A 58 21.19 -7.84 13.82
N VAL A 59 21.75 -8.00 12.62
CA VAL A 59 22.02 -6.92 11.66
C VAL A 59 21.73 -7.34 10.22
N LEU A 60 21.42 -6.37 9.37
CA LEU A 60 21.34 -6.54 7.93
C LEU A 60 22.70 -6.23 7.29
N ASN A 61 23.32 -7.24 6.67
CA ASN A 61 24.60 -7.08 6.00
C ASN A 61 24.49 -6.22 4.73
N VAL A 62 25.37 -5.24 4.62
CA VAL A 62 25.57 -4.42 3.42
C VAL A 62 26.69 -5.03 2.60
N ARG A 63 26.43 -5.30 1.33
CA ARG A 63 27.34 -6.00 0.43
C ARG A 63 27.80 -5.16 -0.74
N SER A 64 28.96 -5.49 -1.30
CA SER A 64 29.52 -4.83 -2.47
C SER A 64 28.74 -5.08 -3.76
N GLY A 65 27.96 -6.17 -3.83
CA GLY A 65 27.14 -6.52 -4.99
C GLY A 65 25.87 -7.30 -4.62
N ALA A 66 25.02 -7.53 -5.62
CA ALA A 66 23.65 -8.07 -5.50
C ALA A 66 23.60 -9.61 -5.33
N SER A 67 24.37 -10.16 -4.38
CA SER A 67 24.37 -11.58 -4.04
C SER A 67 24.94 -11.82 -2.64
N THR A 68 24.73 -13.02 -2.09
CA THR A 68 25.34 -13.45 -0.82
C THR A 68 26.83 -13.79 -0.94
N THR A 69 27.36 -13.94 -2.15
CA THR A 69 28.78 -14.24 -2.41
C THR A 69 29.64 -12.98 -2.46
N HIS A 70 29.05 -11.81 -2.65
CA HIS A 70 29.77 -10.54 -2.59
C HIS A 70 30.19 -10.17 -1.16
N THR A 71 31.35 -9.54 -1.04
CA THR A 71 31.96 -9.11 0.22
C THR A 71 31.02 -8.24 1.05
N ILE A 72 30.98 -8.49 2.36
CA ILE A 72 30.30 -7.64 3.34
C ILE A 72 31.15 -6.38 3.56
N VAL A 73 30.56 -5.21 3.37
CA VAL A 73 31.23 -3.90 3.50
C VAL A 73 30.67 -3.06 4.67
N GLY A 74 29.72 -3.62 5.41
CA GLY A 74 29.11 -2.98 6.55
C GLY A 74 27.83 -3.68 6.98
N SER A 75 27.11 -3.05 7.90
CA SER A 75 25.86 -3.58 8.45
C SER A 75 24.90 -2.44 8.83
N LEU A 76 23.61 -2.77 8.88
CA LEU A 76 22.55 -1.88 9.33
C LEU A 76 21.77 -2.55 10.47
N LYS A 77 21.42 -1.77 11.50
CA LYS A 77 20.55 -2.22 12.59
C LYS A 77 19.08 -2.12 12.16
N ASP A 78 18.20 -2.76 12.92
CA ASP A 78 16.75 -2.57 12.77
C ASP A 78 16.39 -1.08 12.82
N ASN A 79 15.35 -0.69 12.08
CA ASN A 79 14.88 0.70 11.90
C ASN A 79 15.88 1.66 11.23
N ALA A 80 17.04 1.21 10.76
CA ALA A 80 17.92 2.07 9.97
C ALA A 80 17.21 2.54 8.70
N LYS A 81 17.17 3.86 8.49
CA LYS A 81 16.62 4.48 7.29
C LYS A 81 17.61 4.32 6.13
N VAL A 82 17.13 3.86 4.98
CA VAL A 82 17.92 3.73 3.76
C VAL A 82 17.21 4.39 2.58
N THR A 83 18.02 4.97 1.70
CA THR A 83 17.57 5.42 0.37
C THR A 83 17.84 4.31 -0.62
N VAL A 84 16.77 3.79 -1.23
CA VAL A 84 16.78 2.71 -2.23
C VAL A 84 16.68 3.32 -3.62
N TYR A 85 17.66 3.02 -4.47
CA TYR A 85 17.69 3.46 -5.87
C TYR A 85 16.97 2.49 -6.80
N SER A 86 17.17 1.19 -6.59
CA SER A 86 16.57 0.14 -7.40
C SER A 86 16.46 -1.16 -6.62
N VAL A 87 15.63 -2.08 -7.11
CA VAL A 87 15.55 -3.45 -6.61
C VAL A 87 15.76 -4.38 -7.80
N THR A 88 16.76 -5.25 -7.71
CA THR A 88 17.07 -6.24 -8.75
C THR A 88 15.99 -7.30 -8.82
N LYS A 89 15.90 -8.01 -9.96
CA LYS A 89 15.02 -9.18 -10.10
C LYS A 89 15.35 -10.29 -9.08
N SER A 90 16.60 -10.38 -8.64
CA SER A 90 17.07 -11.30 -7.60
C SER A 90 16.76 -10.85 -6.16
N GLY A 91 16.02 -9.75 -5.97
CA GLY A 91 15.57 -9.30 -4.66
C GLY A 91 16.61 -8.52 -3.84
N TRP A 92 17.61 -7.92 -4.49
CA TRP A 92 18.60 -7.05 -3.84
C TRP A 92 18.25 -5.58 -4.06
N ALA A 93 18.24 -4.80 -2.99
CA ALA A 93 18.05 -3.36 -3.05
C ALA A 93 19.41 -2.66 -3.17
N GLU A 94 19.60 -1.85 -4.21
CA GLU A 94 20.72 -0.92 -4.31
C GLU A 94 20.41 0.30 -3.43
N ILE A 95 21.27 0.57 -2.45
CA ILE A 95 21.12 1.63 -1.46
C ILE A 95 22.30 2.60 -1.45
N ASN A 96 22.08 3.80 -0.92
CA ASN A 96 23.18 4.67 -0.50
C ASN A 96 23.72 4.19 0.85
N TYR A 97 24.99 3.80 0.89
CA TYR A 97 25.70 3.48 2.11
C TYR A 97 27.08 4.15 2.10
N LYS A 98 27.32 5.06 3.05
CA LYS A 98 28.56 5.85 3.15
C LYS A 98 28.94 6.52 1.82
N SER A 99 27.96 7.17 1.18
CA SER A 99 28.10 7.86 -0.11
C SER A 99 28.44 6.96 -1.30
N GLN A 100 28.27 5.64 -1.17
CA GLN A 100 28.50 4.67 -2.24
C GLN A 100 27.27 3.79 -2.47
N LYS A 101 27.08 3.35 -3.71
CA LYS A 101 26.07 2.35 -4.06
C LYS A 101 26.47 0.99 -3.51
N ARG A 102 25.62 0.40 -2.69
CA ARG A 102 25.80 -0.91 -2.05
C ARG A 102 24.49 -1.68 -2.02
N TYR A 103 24.56 -2.95 -1.65
CA TYR A 103 23.42 -3.85 -1.79
C TYR A 103 23.02 -4.45 -0.45
N VAL A 104 21.71 -4.52 -0.21
CA VAL A 104 21.11 -5.25 0.91
C VAL A 104 19.98 -6.13 0.40
N SER A 105 19.65 -7.20 1.11
CA SER A 105 18.53 -8.05 0.71
C SER A 105 17.20 -7.32 0.98
N ASN A 106 16.38 -7.18 -0.06
CA ASN A 106 15.13 -6.41 -0.02
C ASN A 106 14.06 -7.03 0.90
N GLN A 107 14.15 -8.33 1.19
CA GLN A 107 13.20 -9.02 2.08
C GLN A 107 13.23 -8.45 3.52
N TYR A 108 14.34 -7.79 3.90
CA TYR A 108 14.52 -7.16 5.21
C TYR A 108 14.25 -5.65 5.18
N LEU A 109 13.66 -5.14 4.09
CA LEU A 109 13.25 -3.74 3.98
C LEU A 109 11.73 -3.62 4.00
N ARG A 110 11.24 -2.62 4.72
CA ARG A 110 9.85 -2.17 4.66
C ARG A 110 9.75 -0.76 4.11
N TYR A 111 8.73 -0.54 3.29
CA TYR A 111 8.48 0.72 2.58
C TYR A 111 7.20 1.34 3.10
N TYR A 112 7.29 2.49 3.76
CA TYR A 112 6.11 3.21 4.23
C TYR A 112 5.39 3.89 3.08
N HIS A 113 4.06 3.86 3.14
CA HIS A 113 3.18 4.49 2.19
C HIS A 113 2.09 5.25 2.94
N LYS A 114 1.49 6.24 2.28
CA LYS A 114 0.32 6.93 2.80
C LYS A 114 -0.92 6.09 2.53
N MET A 115 -1.81 6.01 3.52
CA MET A 115 -3.17 5.51 3.39
C MET A 115 -4.11 6.57 3.93
N SER A 116 -5.23 6.81 3.24
CA SER A 116 -6.21 7.79 3.68
C SER A 116 -6.99 7.29 4.90
N GLU A 117 -7.47 8.22 5.75
CA GLU A 117 -8.36 7.87 6.87
C GLU A 117 -9.61 7.11 6.40
N LYS A 118 -10.20 7.54 5.27
CA LYS A 118 -11.37 6.89 4.68
C LYS A 118 -11.11 5.42 4.35
N GLU A 119 -9.94 5.12 3.78
CA GLU A 119 -9.56 3.75 3.44
C GLU A 119 -9.29 2.91 4.69
N ALA A 120 -8.53 3.45 5.64
CA ALA A 120 -8.25 2.77 6.90
C ALA A 120 -9.53 2.50 7.71
N LYS A 121 -10.47 3.46 7.73
CA LYS A 121 -11.81 3.31 8.32
C LYS A 121 -12.58 2.15 7.67
N LYS A 122 -12.69 2.13 6.35
CA LYS A 122 -13.38 1.05 5.64
C LYS A 122 -12.80 -0.33 5.97
N ILE A 123 -11.48 -0.42 6.11
CA ILE A 123 -10.80 -1.67 6.44
C ILE A 123 -11.08 -2.10 7.88
N THR A 124 -10.93 -1.18 8.84
CA THR A 124 -11.11 -1.44 10.27
C THR A 124 -12.58 -1.72 10.63
N ASP A 125 -13.52 -0.91 10.13
CA ASP A 125 -14.96 -1.12 10.33
C ASP A 125 -15.40 -2.51 9.87
N ARG A 126 -14.84 -3.01 8.75
CA ARG A 126 -15.17 -4.33 8.23
C ARG A 126 -14.78 -5.43 9.21
N VAL A 127 -13.55 -5.42 9.72
CA VAL A 127 -13.07 -6.48 10.62
C VAL A 127 -13.74 -6.41 11.99
N ILE A 128 -14.03 -5.20 12.47
CA ILE A 128 -14.81 -4.98 13.71
C ILE A 128 -16.23 -5.52 13.53
N LYS A 129 -16.89 -5.24 12.39
CA LYS A 129 -18.21 -5.81 12.08
C LYS A 129 -18.20 -7.33 12.05
N ILE A 130 -17.15 -7.94 11.49
CA ILE A 130 -16.99 -9.40 11.46
C ILE A 130 -16.87 -9.94 12.90
N GLN A 131 -16.01 -9.38 13.74
CA GLN A 131 -15.90 -9.79 15.15
C GLN A 131 -17.24 -9.65 15.88
N ASN A 132 -17.90 -8.51 15.70
CA ASN A 132 -19.17 -8.19 16.35
C ASN A 132 -20.35 -9.03 15.83
N SER A 133 -20.17 -9.83 14.77
CA SER A 133 -21.18 -10.80 14.33
C SER A 133 -21.20 -12.07 15.20
N LEU A 134 -20.16 -12.29 16.01
CA LEU A 134 -20.06 -13.38 16.98
C LEU A 134 -20.87 -13.02 18.26
N LYS A 135 -22.20 -12.93 18.16
CA LYS A 135 -23.10 -12.47 19.24
C LYS A 135 -23.71 -13.59 20.10
N GLY A 136 -23.10 -14.78 20.11
CA GLY A 136 -23.67 -15.95 20.78
C GLY A 136 -22.65 -17.07 20.98
N SER A 137 -23.14 -18.27 21.22
CA SER A 137 -22.34 -19.47 21.41
C SER A 137 -22.26 -20.27 20.10
N TYR A 138 -21.06 -20.66 19.69
CA TYR A 138 -20.82 -21.33 18.41
C TYR A 138 -19.85 -22.48 18.56
N THR A 139 -19.95 -23.49 17.69
CA THR A 139 -18.90 -24.51 17.60
C THR A 139 -17.58 -23.88 17.13
N LYS A 140 -16.44 -24.51 17.46
CA LYS A 140 -15.12 -24.06 16.98
C LYS A 140 -15.12 -23.85 15.46
N GLN A 141 -15.70 -24.78 14.70
CA GLN A 141 -15.78 -24.68 13.24
C GLN A 141 -16.58 -23.45 12.78
N GLN A 142 -17.73 -23.17 13.40
CA GLN A 142 -18.53 -21.99 13.08
C GLN A 142 -17.80 -20.69 13.41
N ILE A 143 -17.07 -20.63 14.52
CA ILE A 143 -16.22 -19.47 14.88
C ILE A 143 -15.21 -19.19 13.77
N TYR A 144 -14.53 -20.24 13.29
CA TYR A 144 -13.60 -20.14 12.16
C TYR A 144 -14.28 -19.64 10.89
N SER A 145 -15.44 -20.18 10.54
CA SER A 145 -16.19 -19.73 9.37
C SER A 145 -16.61 -18.26 9.47
N ILE A 146 -17.01 -17.80 10.67
CA ILE A 146 -17.43 -16.41 10.91
C ILE A 146 -16.24 -15.45 10.81
N LEU A 147 -15.10 -15.80 11.42
CA LEU A 147 -13.97 -14.88 11.57
C LEU A 147 -12.95 -14.93 10.42
N SER A 148 -12.78 -16.07 9.74
CA SER A 148 -11.77 -16.23 8.68
C SER A 148 -11.81 -15.18 7.54
N PRO A 149 -12.95 -14.53 7.20
CA PRO A 149 -12.95 -13.43 6.23
C PRO A 149 -12.19 -12.18 6.68
N GLY A 150 -12.06 -11.95 8.00
CA GLY A 150 -11.44 -10.76 8.59
C GLY A 150 -10.23 -11.05 9.47
N PHE A 151 -9.96 -12.30 9.79
CA PHE A 151 -8.96 -12.70 10.78
C PHE A 151 -8.13 -13.86 10.24
N THR A 152 -6.84 -13.89 10.58
CA THR A 152 -5.96 -15.02 10.27
C THR A 152 -6.25 -16.20 11.20
N ASP A 153 -6.01 -17.43 10.75
CA ASP A 153 -6.25 -18.63 11.56
C ASP A 153 -5.44 -18.60 12.87
N ALA A 154 -4.19 -18.14 12.80
CA ALA A 154 -3.35 -17.95 13.98
C ALA A 154 -3.92 -16.94 14.99
N PHE A 155 -4.62 -15.91 14.52
CA PHE A 155 -5.33 -14.98 15.40
C PHE A 155 -6.58 -15.63 16.00
N ILE A 156 -7.35 -16.38 15.20
CA ILE A 156 -8.56 -17.07 15.68
C ILE A 156 -8.22 -18.10 16.76
N GLU A 157 -7.11 -18.85 16.64
CA GLU A 157 -6.65 -19.73 17.72
C GLU A 157 -6.34 -18.97 19.02
N LYS A 158 -5.71 -17.79 18.93
CA LYS A 158 -5.44 -16.96 20.12
C LYS A 158 -6.74 -16.47 20.74
N LEU A 159 -7.66 -15.93 19.93
CA LEU A 159 -8.98 -15.51 20.38
C LEU A 159 -9.71 -16.66 21.09
N TYR A 160 -9.74 -17.85 20.47
CA TYR A 160 -10.36 -19.04 21.02
C TYR A 160 -9.75 -19.46 22.36
N LYS A 161 -8.42 -19.39 22.50
CA LYS A 161 -7.71 -19.81 23.70
C LYS A 161 -7.91 -18.84 24.88
N TYR A 162 -7.88 -17.54 24.61
CA TYR A 162 -7.77 -16.54 25.66
C TYR A 162 -9.08 -15.77 25.91
N ASP A 163 -9.88 -15.52 24.86
CA ASP A 163 -11.07 -14.65 24.96
C ASP A 163 -12.39 -15.39 24.83
N LEU A 164 -12.36 -16.66 24.41
CA LEU A 164 -13.54 -17.50 24.39
C LEU A 164 -13.52 -18.48 25.56
N MET A 165 -14.71 -18.91 25.98
CA MET A 165 -14.90 -19.95 26.96
C MET A 165 -16.00 -20.91 26.52
N LEU A 166 -15.96 -22.14 27.02
CA LEU A 166 -17.06 -23.08 26.84
C LEU A 166 -18.31 -22.48 27.50
N TRP A 167 -19.32 -22.20 26.68
CA TRP A 167 -20.58 -21.60 27.12
C TRP A 167 -21.60 -22.67 27.51
N GLU A 168 -21.81 -23.64 26.62
CA GLU A 168 -22.74 -24.74 26.84
C GLU A 168 -22.39 -25.97 25.99
N ILE A 169 -23.01 -27.09 26.32
CA ILE A 169 -23.02 -28.29 25.47
C ILE A 169 -24.46 -28.54 25.03
N LYS A 170 -24.72 -28.45 23.72
CA LYS A 170 -26.06 -28.62 23.14
C LYS A 170 -26.04 -29.75 22.12
N SER A 171 -26.85 -30.78 22.34
CA SER A 171 -26.91 -31.98 21.47
C SER A 171 -25.52 -32.60 21.23
N GLY A 172 -24.70 -32.71 22.28
CA GLY A 172 -23.33 -33.25 22.21
C GLY A 172 -22.29 -32.32 21.59
N LYS A 173 -22.66 -31.12 21.14
CA LYS A 173 -21.73 -30.13 20.57
C LYS A 173 -21.32 -29.09 21.61
N ARG A 174 -20.01 -28.87 21.75
CA ARG A 174 -19.44 -27.80 22.58
C ARG A 174 -19.58 -26.46 21.87
N LEU A 175 -20.28 -25.52 22.50
CA LEU A 175 -20.47 -24.16 22.01
C LEU A 175 -19.67 -23.19 22.86
N TYR A 176 -18.96 -22.27 22.22
CA TYR A 176 -18.06 -21.31 22.83
C TYR A 176 -18.58 -19.90 22.57
N GLY A 177 -18.52 -19.06 23.60
CA GLY A 177 -18.88 -17.65 23.54
C GLY A 177 -17.78 -16.78 24.12
N TRP A 178 -17.95 -15.46 24.03
CA TRP A 178 -17.06 -14.50 24.68
C TRP A 178 -16.99 -14.76 26.18
N ARG A 179 -15.76 -14.76 26.70
CA ARG A 179 -15.50 -14.74 28.13
C ARG A 179 -15.89 -13.36 28.65
N GLY A 180 -16.71 -13.32 29.70
CA GLY A 180 -16.94 -12.07 30.44
C GLY A 180 -15.66 -11.68 31.17
N THR A 181 -14.96 -10.67 30.66
CA THR A 181 -13.76 -10.11 31.28
C THR A 181 -13.66 -8.63 30.96
N ASP A 182 -13.19 -7.86 31.93
CA ASP A 182 -12.91 -6.43 31.77
C ASP A 182 -11.66 -6.19 30.89
N PHE A 183 -10.80 -7.20 30.77
CA PHE A 183 -9.56 -7.16 30.00
C PHE A 183 -9.47 -8.39 29.12
N PRO A 184 -10.06 -8.38 27.91
CA PRO A 184 -9.73 -9.39 26.92
C PRO A 184 -8.21 -9.45 26.69
N ALA A 185 -7.73 -10.47 25.98
CA ALA A 185 -6.35 -10.62 25.53
C ALA A 185 -6.16 -10.28 24.03
N TYR A 186 -7.17 -10.50 23.18
CA TYR A 186 -7.10 -10.25 21.73
C TYR A 186 -8.35 -9.62 21.10
N MET A 187 -9.55 -9.72 21.71
CA MET A 187 -10.80 -9.09 21.25
C MET A 187 -10.66 -7.58 21.04
N ILE A 188 -10.95 -7.05 19.85
CA ILE A 188 -11.01 -5.60 19.63
C ILE A 188 -12.13 -5.00 20.49
N MET A 189 -11.78 -4.21 21.52
CA MET A 189 -12.75 -3.79 22.54
C MET A 189 -13.40 -2.44 22.22
N TYR A 190 -12.60 -1.39 22.01
CA TYR A 190 -13.09 -0.01 21.89
C TYR A 190 -13.44 0.45 20.45
N GLY A 191 -13.28 -0.43 19.46
CA GLY A 191 -13.40 -0.06 18.05
C GLY A 191 -12.35 0.98 17.63
N ILE A 192 -12.69 1.88 16.69
CA ILE A 192 -11.90 3.06 16.32
C ILE A 192 -12.87 4.24 16.11
N THR A 193 -12.69 5.33 16.85
CA THR A 193 -13.47 6.56 16.75
C THR A 193 -12.93 7.46 15.64
N TRP A 194 -13.54 7.36 14.46
CA TRP A 194 -13.18 8.16 13.29
C TRP A 194 -13.87 9.52 13.24
N ASP A 195 -15.06 9.64 13.83
CA ASP A 195 -15.84 10.88 13.80
C ASP A 195 -15.16 11.98 14.61
N LYS A 196 -14.98 13.16 13.99
CA LYS A 196 -14.25 14.26 14.61
C LYS A 196 -15.01 14.86 15.80
N ASN A 197 -16.34 14.92 15.74
CA ASN A 197 -17.15 15.53 16.79
C ASN A 197 -17.21 14.62 18.01
N GLU A 198 -17.34 13.31 17.82
CA GLU A 198 -17.21 12.32 18.90
C GLU A 198 -15.83 12.40 19.55
N ARG A 199 -14.77 12.47 18.76
CA ARG A 199 -13.40 12.64 19.28
C ARG A 199 -13.24 13.90 20.12
N ILE A 200 -13.79 15.03 19.69
CA ILE A 200 -13.75 16.28 20.46
C ILE A 200 -14.56 16.12 21.76
N LYS A 201 -15.78 15.60 21.68
CA LYS A 201 -16.69 15.41 22.82
C LYS A 201 -16.04 14.56 23.92
N TYR A 202 -15.41 13.46 23.53
CA TYR A 202 -14.82 12.50 24.45
C TYR A 202 -13.30 12.67 24.64
N LYS A 203 -12.71 13.74 24.10
CA LYS A 203 -11.26 14.01 24.17
C LYS A 203 -10.40 12.84 23.65
N ILE A 204 -10.88 12.13 22.63
CA ILE A 204 -10.20 10.99 21.99
C ILE A 204 -9.29 11.52 20.87
N PRO A 205 -7.97 11.27 20.90
CA PRO A 205 -7.06 11.63 19.80
C PRO A 205 -7.44 10.97 18.46
N ALA A 206 -7.02 11.58 17.36
CA ALA A 206 -7.16 10.97 16.04
C ALA A 206 -6.38 9.65 15.95
N PRO A 207 -6.88 8.64 15.22
CA PRO A 207 -6.19 7.37 15.07
C PRO A 207 -4.89 7.55 14.27
N LYS A 208 -3.84 6.86 14.68
CA LYS A 208 -2.58 6.78 13.95
C LYS A 208 -2.65 5.65 12.92
N ILE A 209 -2.42 5.99 11.65
CA ILE A 209 -2.39 5.03 10.54
C ILE A 209 -0.96 4.80 10.11
N THR A 210 -0.52 3.55 10.15
CA THR A 210 0.79 3.12 9.66
C THR A 210 0.60 2.08 8.57
N TYR A 211 0.94 2.41 7.33
CA TYR A 211 0.82 1.51 6.18
C TYR A 211 2.20 1.29 5.54
N TYR A 212 2.58 0.03 5.34
CA TYR A 212 3.83 -0.32 4.69
C TYR A 212 3.76 -1.61 3.88
N LYS A 213 4.73 -1.76 2.96
CA LYS A 213 4.93 -2.97 2.16
C LYS A 213 6.25 -3.63 2.54
N LYS A 214 6.25 -4.96 2.65
CA LYS A 214 7.44 -5.78 2.91
C LYS A 214 7.26 -7.12 2.22
N ASN A 215 8.27 -7.55 1.46
CA ASN A 215 8.30 -8.85 0.79
C ASN A 215 7.01 -9.16 -0.02
N GLY A 216 6.49 -8.18 -0.76
CA GLY A 216 5.23 -8.32 -1.54
C GLY A 216 3.94 -8.29 -0.71
N GLN A 217 4.02 -8.38 0.61
CA GLN A 217 2.90 -8.30 1.53
C GLN A 217 2.67 -6.85 1.99
N GLU A 218 1.40 -6.54 2.26
CA GLU A 218 0.96 -5.24 2.74
C GLU A 218 0.55 -5.32 4.20
N TYR A 219 0.89 -4.28 4.97
CA TYR A 219 0.66 -4.21 6.41
C TYR A 219 0.03 -2.87 6.78
N LEU A 220 -1.02 -2.92 7.58
CA LEU A 220 -1.73 -1.77 8.11
C LEU A 220 -1.79 -1.91 9.63
N ILE A 221 -1.36 -0.88 10.35
CA ILE A 221 -1.54 -0.76 11.79
C ILE A 221 -2.38 0.49 12.00
N VAL A 222 -3.52 0.32 12.67
CA VAL A 222 -4.34 1.44 13.14
C VAL A 222 -4.28 1.41 14.66
N SER A 223 -3.82 2.52 15.28
CA SER A 223 -3.85 2.68 16.73
C SER A 223 -4.64 3.89 17.16
N GLN A 224 -5.34 3.80 18.29
CA GLN A 224 -6.02 4.92 18.89
C GLN A 224 -5.90 4.86 20.41
N LYS A 225 -5.55 6.00 21.00
CA LYS A 225 -5.54 6.17 22.45
C LYS A 225 -6.94 6.53 22.91
N TYR A 226 -7.37 5.90 23.98
CA TYR A 226 -8.61 6.23 24.68
C TYR A 226 -8.23 6.84 26.03
N PRO A 227 -8.84 7.99 26.38
CA PRO A 227 -8.58 8.61 27.68
C PRO A 227 -9.02 7.65 28.79
N ALA A 228 -8.30 7.70 29.90
CA ALA A 228 -8.72 7.06 31.13
C ALA A 228 -10.17 7.47 31.49
N ASP A 229 -10.95 6.51 31.96
CA ASP A 229 -12.24 6.75 32.62
C ASP A 229 -12.13 6.35 34.10
N GLU A 230 -13.24 6.39 34.85
CA GLU A 230 -13.24 6.07 36.29
C GLU A 230 -12.74 4.64 36.59
N LEU A 231 -12.75 3.74 35.61
CA LEU A 231 -12.45 2.32 35.76
C LEU A 231 -11.11 1.93 35.12
N TYR A 232 -10.60 2.70 34.16
CA TYR A 232 -9.46 2.30 33.34
C TYR A 232 -8.41 3.40 33.15
N GLU A 233 -7.13 3.02 33.15
CA GLU A 233 -6.03 3.90 32.74
C GLU A 233 -6.10 4.25 31.25
N ASN A 234 -5.22 5.12 30.77
CA ASN A 234 -5.14 5.43 29.34
C ASN A 234 -4.77 4.17 28.54
N VAL A 235 -5.66 3.74 27.65
CA VAL A 235 -5.46 2.53 26.82
C VAL A 235 -5.09 2.90 25.38
N GLU A 236 -4.15 2.18 24.75
CA GLU A 236 -3.88 2.31 23.31
C GLU A 236 -4.26 1.04 22.54
N GLN A 237 -5.48 0.99 22.01
CA GLN A 237 -5.90 -0.10 21.13
C GLN A 237 -5.12 -0.03 19.80
N LYS A 238 -4.47 -1.15 19.44
CA LYS A 238 -3.82 -1.35 18.14
C LYS A 238 -4.45 -2.53 17.41
N ILE A 239 -4.73 -2.33 16.12
CA ILE A 239 -5.22 -3.38 15.21
C ILE A 239 -4.18 -3.57 14.11
N TYR A 240 -3.61 -4.77 14.03
CA TYR A 240 -2.59 -5.13 13.06
C TYR A 240 -3.20 -5.99 11.97
N LEU A 241 -3.24 -5.46 10.74
CA LEU A 241 -3.79 -6.11 9.56
C LEU A 241 -2.72 -6.37 8.53
N SER A 242 -2.86 -7.47 7.79
CA SER A 242 -2.05 -7.74 6.61
C SER A 242 -2.90 -8.28 5.46
N LYS A 243 -2.38 -8.16 4.24
CA LYS A 243 -2.91 -8.88 3.08
C LYS A 243 -1.76 -9.31 2.17
N THR A 244 -1.87 -10.52 1.62
CA THR A 244 -0.79 -11.20 0.88
C THR A 244 -0.52 -10.60 -0.50
N ASN A 245 -1.50 -9.90 -1.07
CA ASN A 245 -1.37 -9.14 -2.30
C ASN A 245 -2.51 -8.10 -2.41
N SER A 246 -2.50 -7.30 -3.48
CA SER A 246 -3.45 -6.21 -3.68
C SER A 246 -4.91 -6.65 -3.79
N LYS A 247 -5.17 -7.88 -4.27
CA LYS A 247 -6.50 -8.47 -4.47
C LYS A 247 -7.04 -9.18 -3.22
N ALA A 248 -6.18 -9.53 -2.28
CA ALA A 248 -6.56 -10.21 -1.05
C ALA A 248 -7.29 -9.26 -0.08
N TYR A 249 -8.19 -9.82 0.73
CA TYR A 249 -8.81 -9.10 1.83
C TYR A 249 -7.79 -8.85 2.96
N TRP A 250 -7.89 -7.69 3.61
CA TRP A 250 -7.17 -7.42 4.85
C TRP A 250 -7.63 -8.34 5.96
N LYS A 251 -6.69 -9.00 6.64
CA LYS A 251 -6.96 -9.83 7.80
C LYS A 251 -6.19 -9.36 9.02
N VAL A 252 -6.86 -9.33 10.16
CA VAL A 252 -6.23 -9.07 11.46
C VAL A 252 -5.35 -10.28 11.81
N TYR A 253 -4.09 -10.00 12.13
CA TYR A 253 -3.14 -11.01 12.59
C TYR A 253 -2.69 -10.78 14.04
N HIS A 254 -2.93 -9.58 14.58
CA HIS A 254 -2.61 -9.23 15.95
C HIS A 254 -3.43 -8.01 16.41
N THR A 255 -3.58 -7.89 17.73
CA THR A 255 -4.20 -6.78 18.45
C THR A 255 -3.47 -6.59 19.78
N SER A 256 -3.52 -5.38 20.33
CA SER A 256 -3.04 -5.05 21.68
C SER A 256 -3.81 -3.85 22.24
N TRP A 257 -3.81 -3.67 23.56
CA TRP A 257 -4.21 -2.46 24.29
C TRP A 257 -3.11 -2.05 25.27
#